data_AF-A0A7S0I654-F1
#
_entry.id   AF-A0A7S0I654-F1
#
_cell.length_a   1.000
_cell.length_b   1.000
_cell.length_c   1.000
_cell.angle_alpha   90.00
_cell.angle_beta   90.00
_cell.angle_gamma   90.00
#
_symmetry.space_group_name_H-M   'P 1'
#
loop_
_entity.id
_entity.type
_entity.pdbx_description
1 polymer ?
#
loop_
_entity_poly.entity_id
_entity_poly.type
_entity_poly.pdbx_seq_one_letter_code
_entity_poly.pdbx_strand_id
1 'polypeptide(L)'
;KDLVLPSWRRPEDLASSPYLHPELETGRPNLFYFNGNLGRTAQLRNYSFGLRQQLAALYPAARYERSEGFTVTDERTSRYGALLSSAKFCGVLPGWGWSGRMEDAVLHGCIPVILQDGVHTPR
;
A
#
# COMPACT_ATOMS: atom_id res chain seq x y z
N LYS A 1 -4.56 -24.61 -19.62
CA LYS A 1 -5.28 -23.34 -19.38
C LYS A 1 -5.01 -22.98 -17.95
N ASP A 2 -4.51 -21.77 -17.71
CA ASP A 2 -4.14 -21.33 -16.37
C ASP A 2 -5.37 -20.77 -15.64
N LEU A 3 -5.49 -21.09 -14.35
CA LEU A 3 -6.55 -20.61 -13.46
C LEU A 3 -5.94 -19.57 -12.53
N VAL A 4 -6.41 -18.33 -12.62
CA VAL A 4 -6.07 -17.26 -11.68
C VAL A 4 -7.16 -17.20 -10.63
N LEU A 5 -6.81 -17.51 -9.39
CA LEU A 5 -7.70 -17.32 -8.23
C LEU A 5 -7.31 -16.02 -7.52
N PRO A 6 -8.25 -15.09 -7.30
CA PRO A 6 -7.97 -13.88 -6.53
C PRO A 6 -7.62 -14.25 -5.09
N SER A 7 -6.98 -13.33 -4.37
CA SER A 7 -6.71 -13.56 -2.95
C SER A 7 -8.02 -13.69 -2.17
N TRP A 8 -8.13 -14.72 -1.34
CA TRP A 8 -9.29 -14.87 -0.46
C TRP A 8 -9.31 -13.75 0.57
N ARG A 9 -10.44 -13.06 0.72
CA ARG A 9 -10.67 -12.00 1.69
C ARG A 9 -11.87 -12.32 2.56
N ARG A 10 -11.78 -11.98 3.84
CA ARG A 10 -12.95 -12.11 4.72
C ARG A 10 -13.86 -10.89 4.53
N PRO A 11 -15.18 -11.04 4.68
CA PRO A 11 -16.11 -9.91 4.57
C PRO A 11 -15.73 -8.75 5.51
N GLU A 12 -15.24 -9.04 6.71
CA GLU A 12 -14.82 -8.03 7.69
C GLU A 12 -13.65 -7.16 7.19
N ASP A 13 -12.80 -7.70 6.31
CA ASP A 13 -11.67 -6.96 5.74
C ASP A 13 -12.15 -5.88 4.74
N LEU A 14 -13.43 -5.92 4.33
CA LEU A 14 -14.07 -4.97 3.41
C LEU A 14 -15.07 -4.03 4.11
N ALA A 15 -15.19 -4.07 5.44
CA ALA A 15 -16.15 -3.24 6.19
C ALA A 15 -15.94 -1.74 6.00
N SER A 16 -14.74 -1.31 5.60
CA SER A 16 -14.41 0.08 5.28
C SER A 16 -14.42 0.38 3.77
N SER A 17 -14.76 -0.59 2.92
CA SER A 17 -14.78 -0.41 1.48
C SER A 17 -15.89 0.57 1.09
N PRO A 18 -15.57 1.65 0.36
CA PRO A 18 -16.57 2.61 -0.11
C PRO A 18 -17.52 2.02 -1.17
N TYR A 19 -17.14 0.90 -1.80
CA TYR A 19 -18.02 0.23 -2.75
C TYR A 19 -19.16 -0.54 -2.09
N LEU A 20 -18.95 -0.98 -0.85
CA LEU A 20 -19.97 -1.66 -0.05
C LEU A 20 -20.70 -0.68 0.88
N HIS A 21 -20.00 0.37 1.29
CA HIS A 21 -20.46 1.37 2.25
C HIS A 21 -20.21 2.80 1.73
N PRO A 22 -20.96 3.27 0.71
CA PRO A 22 -20.76 4.61 0.14
C PRO A 22 -20.91 5.74 1.17
N GLU A 23 -21.70 5.53 2.22
CA GLU A 23 -21.88 6.45 3.35
C GLU A 23 -20.58 6.71 4.13
N LEU A 24 -19.59 5.82 4.03
CA LEU A 24 -18.28 5.97 4.67
C LEU A 24 -17.30 6.80 3.84
N GLU A 25 -17.67 7.25 2.63
CA GLU A 25 -16.86 8.16 1.82
C GLU A 25 -16.80 9.56 2.46
N THR A 26 -15.90 9.74 3.43
CA THR A 26 -15.75 10.97 4.23
C THR A 26 -14.76 11.98 3.63
N GLY A 27 -14.63 11.96 2.30
CA GLY A 27 -13.50 12.58 1.60
C GLY A 27 -12.21 11.79 1.82
N ARG A 28 -11.27 11.87 0.87
CA ARG A 28 -9.98 11.16 0.94
C ARG A 28 -8.87 12.14 1.31
N PRO A 29 -8.64 12.40 2.61
CA PRO A 29 -7.81 13.52 3.02
C PRO A 29 -6.31 13.14 3.06
N ASN A 30 -5.96 11.89 2.73
CA ASN A 30 -4.59 11.49 2.45
C ASN A 30 -4.40 11.42 0.93
N LEU A 31 -3.32 12.04 0.43
CA LEU A 31 -2.93 11.92 -0.95
C LEU A 31 -2.35 10.53 -1.22
N PHE A 32 -1.43 10.07 -0.38
CA PHE A 32 -0.70 8.84 -0.58
C PHE A 32 -0.62 8.00 0.70
N TYR A 33 -0.84 6.70 0.58
CA TYR A 33 -0.69 5.74 1.68
C TYR A 33 0.15 4.53 1.28
N PHE A 34 1.13 4.18 2.11
CA PHE A 34 1.85 2.92 2.05
C PHE A 34 1.99 2.34 3.45
N ASN A 35 1.54 1.09 3.62
CA ASN A 35 1.79 0.31 4.82
C ASN A 35 2.36 -1.07 4.48
N GLY A 36 3.64 -1.27 4.78
CA GLY A 36 4.31 -2.55 4.60
C GLY A 36 5.76 -2.49 5.05
N ASN A 37 6.37 -3.66 5.19
CA ASN A 37 7.76 -3.78 5.61
C ASN A 37 8.66 -2.87 4.76
N LEU A 38 9.32 -1.90 5.41
CA LEU A 38 10.14 -0.87 4.79
C LEU A 38 11.62 -1.30 4.60
N GLY A 39 11.96 -2.56 4.91
CA GLY A 39 13.30 -3.09 4.72
C GLY A 39 14.34 -2.49 5.67
N ARG A 40 13.90 -1.99 6.84
CA ARG A 40 14.76 -1.33 7.85
C ARG A 40 15.75 -2.29 8.53
N THR A 41 15.59 -3.60 8.37
CA THR A 41 16.49 -4.60 8.95
C THR A 41 17.70 -4.85 8.04
N ALA A 42 18.86 -5.11 8.64
CA ALA A 42 20.12 -5.32 7.90
C ALA A 42 20.08 -6.51 6.92
N GLN A 43 19.18 -7.47 7.13
CA GLN A 43 18.97 -8.64 6.26
C GLN A 43 18.25 -8.30 4.95
N LEU A 44 17.64 -7.11 4.84
CA LEU A 44 16.77 -6.73 3.73
C LEU A 44 17.35 -5.58 2.90
N ARG A 45 18.67 -5.40 2.84
CA ARG A 45 19.30 -4.26 2.12
C ARG A 45 18.88 -4.12 0.65
N ASN A 46 18.51 -5.21 -0.02
CA ASN A 46 18.05 -5.23 -1.41
C ASN A 46 16.55 -5.57 -1.58
N TYR A 47 15.80 -5.66 -0.49
CA TYR A 47 14.36 -5.96 -0.56
C TYR A 47 13.64 -4.88 -1.37
N SER A 48 12.72 -5.28 -2.25
CA SER A 48 12.05 -4.35 -3.18
C SER A 48 13.04 -3.54 -4.05
N PHE A 49 14.19 -4.13 -4.41
CA PHE A 49 15.25 -3.46 -5.17
C PHE A 49 15.82 -2.20 -4.48
N GLY A 50 15.69 -2.07 -3.15
CA GLY A 50 16.14 -0.89 -2.41
C GLY A 50 15.11 0.23 -2.31
N LEU A 51 13.98 0.14 -3.04
CA LEU A 51 13.00 1.21 -3.14
C LEU A 51 12.25 1.46 -1.81
N ARG A 52 11.97 0.41 -1.03
CA ARG A 52 11.28 0.56 0.27
C ARG A 52 12.17 1.19 1.34
N GLN A 53 13.48 0.96 1.25
CA GLN A 53 14.50 1.52 2.13
C GLN A 53 14.74 2.98 1.79
N GLN A 54 14.76 3.32 0.50
CA GLN A 54 14.74 4.71 0.04
C GLN A 54 13.48 5.42 0.54
N LEU A 55 12.31 4.79 0.41
CA LEU A 55 11.07 5.34 0.94
C LEU A 55 11.16 5.55 2.47
N ALA A 56 11.75 4.60 3.20
CA ALA A 56 11.99 4.75 4.63
C ALA A 56 12.96 5.88 4.98
N ALA A 57 13.94 6.16 4.12
CA ALA A 57 14.90 7.25 4.31
C ALA A 57 14.29 8.62 3.98
N LEU A 58 13.40 8.69 2.98
CA LEU A 58 12.65 9.89 2.61
C LEU A 58 11.55 10.21 3.62
N TYR A 59 10.95 9.17 4.21
CA TYR A 59 9.91 9.27 5.24
C TYR A 59 10.39 8.57 6.54
N PRO A 60 11.42 9.13 7.21
CA PRO A 60 12.08 8.49 8.37
C PRO A 60 11.21 8.46 9.62
N ALA A 61 10.14 9.25 9.68
CA ALA A 61 9.20 9.25 10.79
C ALA A 61 8.31 8.01 10.75
N ALA A 62 8.67 7.02 11.56
CA ALA A 62 7.78 6.01 12.15
C ALA A 62 6.73 6.63 13.10
N ARG A 63 6.16 7.77 12.74
CA ARG A 63 4.99 8.34 13.39
C ARG A 63 4.02 8.66 12.28
N TYR A 64 2.75 8.72 12.59
CA TYR A 64 1.69 9.27 11.75
C TYR A 64 1.93 10.75 11.38
N GLU A 65 3.13 11.13 10.96
CA GLU A 65 3.43 12.47 10.48
C GLU A 65 2.93 12.54 9.05
N ARG A 66 1.69 13.01 9.00
CA ARG A 66 0.96 13.45 7.84
C ARG A 66 1.69 14.65 7.21
N SER A 67 2.89 14.41 6.70
CA SER A 67 3.63 15.36 5.87
C SER A 67 2.85 15.47 4.56
N GLU A 68 2.15 16.59 4.38
CA GLU A 68 1.51 16.94 3.09
C GLU A 68 0.55 15.88 2.51
N GLY A 69 -0.12 15.10 3.38
CA GLY A 69 -1.04 14.05 2.97
C GLY A 69 -0.39 12.72 2.57
N PHE A 70 0.89 12.52 2.88
CA PHE A 70 1.59 11.25 2.74
C PHE A 70 1.57 10.48 4.06
N THR A 71 1.41 9.16 3.96
CA THR A 71 1.53 8.25 5.10
C THR A 71 2.31 7.02 4.66
N VAL A 72 3.49 6.84 5.24
CA VAL A 72 4.39 5.70 4.96
C VAL A 72 4.72 5.06 6.29
N THR A 73 4.39 3.79 6.46
CA THR A 73 4.64 3.07 7.71
C THR A 73 4.87 1.58 7.47
N ASP A 74 5.54 0.91 8.40
CA ASP A 74 5.65 -0.54 8.49
C ASP A 74 4.90 -1.10 9.72
N GLU A 75 4.15 -0.25 10.44
CA GLU A 75 3.39 -0.63 11.61
C GLU A 75 2.10 -1.37 11.26
N ARG A 76 1.92 -2.55 11.85
CA ARG A 76 0.67 -3.32 11.73
C ARG A 76 -0.46 -2.54 12.41
N THR A 77 -1.62 -2.51 11.78
CA THR A 77 -2.80 -1.80 12.29
C THR A 77 -4.08 -2.56 11.99
N SER A 78 -5.03 -2.54 12.92
CA SER A 78 -6.40 -3.05 12.71
C SER A 78 -7.23 -2.13 11.81
N ARG A 79 -6.77 -0.89 11.57
CA ARG A 79 -7.47 0.11 10.76
C ARG A 79 -7.02 0.13 9.30
N TYR A 80 -6.40 -0.95 8.82
CA TYR A 80 -5.74 -0.99 7.51
C TYR A 80 -6.71 -0.64 6.37
N GLY A 81 -7.88 -1.28 6.31
CA GLY A 81 -8.89 -0.97 5.30
C GLY A 81 -9.37 0.48 5.33
N ALA A 82 -9.64 1.01 6.53
CA ALA A 82 -10.08 2.40 6.69
C ALA A 82 -9.00 3.40 6.25
N LEU A 83 -7.73 3.08 6.48
CA LEU A 83 -6.61 3.92 6.02
C LEU A 83 -6.46 3.88 4.51
N LEU A 84 -6.65 2.73 3.87
CA LEU A 84 -6.73 2.63 2.41
C LEU A 84 -7.88 3.48 1.84
N SER A 85 -9.08 3.37 2.42
CA SER A 85 -10.25 4.16 2.00
C SER A 85 -10.07 5.66 2.20
N SER A 86 -9.21 6.08 3.15
CA SER A 86 -8.90 7.50 3.39
C SER A 86 -7.91 8.11 2.38
N ALA A 87 -7.23 7.28 1.57
CA ALA A 87 -6.18 7.72 0.67
C ALA A 87 -6.64 7.75 -0.79
N LYS A 88 -6.11 8.69 -1.58
CA LYS A 88 -6.35 8.76 -3.03
C LYS A 88 -5.48 7.75 -3.78
N PHE A 89 -4.19 7.70 -3.43
CA PHE A 89 -3.19 6.83 -4.04
C PHE A 89 -2.60 5.89 -3.01
N CYS A 90 -2.44 4.61 -3.37
CA CYS A 90 -1.86 3.61 -2.49
C CYS A 90 -0.64 2.97 -3.14
N GLY A 91 0.49 3.02 -2.44
CA GLY A 91 1.74 2.46 -2.92
C GLY A 91 1.67 0.94 -3.03
N VAL A 92 1.93 0.42 -4.24
CA VAL A 92 2.11 -1.01 -4.51
C VAL A 92 3.57 -1.21 -4.92
N LEU A 93 4.41 -1.34 -3.90
CA LEU A 93 5.84 -1.53 -4.07
C LEU A 93 6.15 -3.03 -4.13
N PRO A 94 7.07 -3.47 -5.00
CA PRO A 94 7.43 -4.88 -5.07
C PRO A 94 7.99 -5.37 -3.73
N GLY A 95 7.90 -6.68 -3.52
CA GLY A 95 8.71 -7.38 -2.52
C GLY A 95 9.63 -8.34 -3.26
N TRP A 96 9.52 -9.64 -2.95
CA TRP A 96 9.99 -10.73 -3.81
C TRP A 96 8.95 -11.14 -4.87
N GLY A 97 8.01 -10.24 -5.16
CA GLY A 97 6.83 -10.43 -5.98
C GLY A 97 5.83 -9.29 -5.76
N TRP A 98 4.64 -9.42 -6.33
CA TRP A 98 3.54 -8.48 -6.09
C TRP A 98 2.73 -8.90 -4.88
N SER A 99 2.53 -7.97 -3.94
CA SER A 99 1.69 -8.25 -2.77
C SER A 99 0.21 -8.05 -3.10
N GLY A 100 -0.68 -8.76 -2.40
CA GLY A 100 -2.14 -8.55 -2.44
C GLY A 100 -2.59 -7.13 -2.08
N ARG A 101 -1.67 -6.23 -1.73
CA ARG A 101 -1.92 -4.79 -1.56
C ARG A 101 -2.49 -4.11 -2.80
N MET A 102 -2.18 -4.63 -4.00
CA MET A 102 -2.81 -4.13 -5.22
C MET A 102 -4.33 -4.33 -5.16
N GLU A 103 -4.75 -5.54 -4.81
CA GLU A 103 -6.16 -5.87 -4.62
C GLU A 103 -6.77 -5.09 -3.45
N ASP A 104 -6.07 -4.99 -2.32
CA ASP A 104 -6.53 -4.22 -1.17
C ASP A 104 -6.81 -2.76 -1.52
N ALA A 105 -5.89 -2.11 -2.23
CA ALA A 105 -6.03 -0.74 -2.68
C ALA A 105 -7.28 -0.59 -3.56
N VAL A 106 -7.40 -1.44 -4.58
CA VAL A 106 -8.54 -1.44 -5.50
C VAL A 106 -9.84 -1.62 -4.71
N LEU A 107 -9.94 -2.64 -3.86
CA LEU A 107 -11.13 -3.00 -3.08
C LEU A 107 -11.56 -1.90 -2.08
N HIS A 108 -10.68 -0.96 -1.73
CA HIS A 108 -10.96 0.19 -0.87
C HIS A 108 -11.07 1.52 -1.64
N GLY A 109 -11.14 1.45 -2.97
CA GLY A 109 -11.23 2.63 -3.85
C GLY A 109 -9.98 3.50 -3.85
N CYS A 110 -8.85 2.98 -3.37
CA CYS A 110 -7.57 3.66 -3.43
C CYS A 110 -6.86 3.31 -4.74
N ILE A 111 -6.40 4.30 -5.49
CA ILE A 111 -5.77 4.09 -6.79
C ILE A 111 -4.39 3.45 -6.58
N PRO A 112 -4.13 2.22 -7.07
CA PRO A 112 -2.84 1.58 -6.89
C PRO A 112 -1.76 2.29 -7.71
N VAL A 113 -0.68 2.70 -7.05
CA VAL A 113 0.51 3.27 -7.71
C VAL A 113 1.62 2.23 -7.64
N ILE A 114 1.87 1.61 -8.80
CA ILE A 114 2.96 0.64 -8.95
C ILE A 114 4.27 1.40 -9.10
N LEU A 115 5.19 1.19 -8.15
CA LEU A 115 6.52 1.82 -8.15
C LEU A 115 7.57 0.72 -8.24
N GLN A 116 8.26 0.65 -9.36
CA GLN A 116 9.36 -0.29 -9.58
C GLN A 116 10.52 0.44 -10.25
N ASP A 117 11.66 0.44 -9.58
CA ASP A 117 12.89 1.00 -10.12
C ASP A 117 13.63 -0.03 -11.00
N GLY A 118 14.43 0.45 -11.94
CA GLY A 118 15.27 -0.39 -12.80
C GLY A 118 14.51 -1.27 -13.79
N VAL A 119 13.28 -0.89 -14.18
CA VAL A 119 12.52 -1.59 -15.23
C VAL A 119 13.04 -1.19 -16.60
N HIS A 120 13.68 -2.13 -17.29
CA HIS A 120 14.08 -1.97 -18.68
C HIS A 120 13.11 -2.73 -19.58
N THR A 121 12.52 -2.05 -20.56
CA THR A 121 11.76 -2.72 -21.62
C THR A 121 12.75 -3.36 -22.61
N PRO A 122 12.41 -4.51 -23.23
CA PRO A 122 13.16 -5.02 -24.36
C PRO A 122 13.31 -3.94 -25.44
N ARG A 123 14.48 -3.88 -26.07
CA ARG A 123 14.68 -3.06 -27.27
C ARG A 123 14.07 -3.72 -28.49
#